data_AF-A0A1G6FJR7-F1
#
_entry.id   AF-A0A1G6FJR7-F1
#
_cell.length_a   1.000
_cell.length_b   1.000
_cell.length_c   1.000
_cell.angle_alpha   90.00
_cell.angle_beta   90.00
_cell.angle_gamma   90.00
#
_symmetry.space_group_name_H-M   'P 1'
#
loop_
_entity.id
_entity.type
_entity.pdbx_description
1 polymer ?
#
loop_
_entity_poly.entity_id
_entity_poly.type
_entity_poly.pdbx_seq_one_letter_code
_entity_poly.pdbx_strand_id
1 'polypeptide(L)'
;MSGISKHEARINEYLELVKLDKKFAVKITRSLLEKYCNQLHSGDMNRIPMTLQEIMEQKQQMRREYLQIMREEGEEAEKKQSIFVTKVLNTPWMESKIQMVLDQVADFHEVGPLYRDILGDSYLNVKILTMRELEKKYHMCDSSIRNTRREAIKLFAYYIWTYAERRELEDIAAGVVDSDVAVAKKCEQAS
;
A
#
# COMPACT_ATOMS: atom_id res chain seq x y z
N MET A 1 8.50 7.75 26.97
CA MET A 1 7.33 7.28 26.21
C MET A 1 7.15 8.23 25.03
N SER A 2 7.49 7.84 23.79
CA SER A 2 7.30 8.74 22.65
C SER A 2 5.81 8.75 22.29
N GLY A 3 5.17 9.92 22.42
CA GLY A 3 3.80 10.11 21.96
C GLY A 3 3.69 9.89 20.46
N ILE A 4 2.50 9.50 20.01
CA ILE A 4 2.12 9.42 18.60
C ILE A 4 2.18 10.85 18.03
N SER A 5 2.79 11.03 16.85
CA SER A 5 2.86 12.35 16.20
C SER A 5 1.46 12.81 15.76
N LYS A 6 1.26 14.12 15.56
CA LYS A 6 -0.01 14.65 15.03
C LYS A 6 -0.35 14.04 13.66
N HIS A 7 0.66 13.85 12.81
CA HIS A 7 0.48 13.23 11.50
C HIS A 7 0.12 11.76 11.63
N GLU A 8 0.77 11.00 12.53
CA GLU A 8 0.43 9.61 12.77
C GLU A 8 -1.00 9.45 13.31
N ALA A 9 -1.44 10.35 14.20
CA ALA A 9 -2.82 10.38 14.68
C ALA A 9 -3.81 10.59 13.52
N ARG A 10 -3.52 11.54 12.63
CA ARG A 10 -4.35 11.81 11.45
C ARG A 10 -4.40 10.63 10.47
N ILE A 11 -3.27 9.99 10.21
CA ILE A 11 -3.20 8.80 9.34
C ILE A 11 -3.99 7.65 9.98
N ASN A 12 -3.92 7.51 11.30
CA ASN A 12 -4.72 6.52 12.02
C ASN A 12 -6.23 6.78 11.87
N GLU A 13 -6.69 8.04 11.91
CA GLU A 13 -8.09 8.40 11.62
C GLU A 13 -8.48 7.99 10.19
N TYR A 14 -7.61 8.20 9.19
CA TYR A 14 -7.87 7.79 7.81
C TYR A 14 -8.06 6.29 7.66
N LEU A 15 -7.20 5.50 8.32
CA LEU A 15 -7.33 4.03 8.33
C LEU A 15 -8.61 3.57 9.03
N GLU A 16 -9.01 4.22 10.13
CA GLU A 16 -10.27 3.93 10.81
C GLU A 16 -11.50 4.23 9.95
N LEU A 17 -11.50 5.35 9.21
CA LEU A 17 -12.60 5.72 8.31
C LEU A 17 -12.86 4.68 7.22
N VAL A 18 -11.81 3.97 6.79
CA VAL A 18 -11.90 2.88 5.81
C VAL A 18 -11.95 1.49 6.44
N LYS A 19 -12.07 1.41 7.77
CA LYS A 19 -12.14 0.16 8.56
C LYS A 19 -10.95 -0.78 8.33
N LEU A 20 -9.75 -0.22 8.18
CA LEU A 20 -8.51 -1.00 8.11
C LEU A 20 -7.81 -1.05 9.46
N ASP A 21 -7.46 -2.26 9.93
CA ASP A 21 -6.62 -2.39 11.10
C ASP A 21 -5.22 -1.82 10.83
N LYS A 22 -4.76 -0.95 11.74
CA LYS A 22 -3.54 -0.17 11.58
C LYS A 22 -2.30 -1.04 11.59
N LYS A 23 -2.25 -2.06 12.45
CA LYS A 23 -1.08 -2.95 12.57
C LYS A 23 -0.99 -3.84 11.34
N PHE A 24 -2.13 -4.33 10.91
CA PHE A 24 -2.30 -5.18 9.76
C PHE A 24 -1.94 -4.48 8.45
N ALA A 25 -2.49 -3.28 8.21
CA ALA A 25 -2.17 -2.47 7.03
C ALA A 25 -0.67 -2.19 6.93
N VAL A 26 -0.01 -1.89 8.05
CA VAL A 26 1.45 -1.72 8.10
C VAL A 26 2.18 -3.02 7.78
N LYS A 27 1.75 -4.14 8.37
CA LYS A 27 2.40 -5.44 8.19
C LYS A 27 2.38 -5.87 6.71
N ILE A 28 1.22 -5.85 6.06
CA ILE A 28 1.07 -6.24 4.65
C ILE A 28 1.85 -5.30 3.74
N THR A 29 1.66 -4.00 3.93
CA THR A 29 2.29 -2.99 3.06
C THR A 29 3.80 -3.01 3.18
N ARG A 30 4.33 -3.19 4.39
CA ARG A 30 5.76 -3.40 4.58
C ARG A 30 6.25 -4.67 3.89
N SER A 31 5.53 -5.78 4.01
CA SER A 31 5.91 -7.03 3.32
C SER A 31 5.93 -6.86 1.79
N LEU A 32 4.97 -6.12 1.24
CA LEU A 32 4.94 -5.75 -0.18
C LEU A 32 6.19 -4.97 -0.58
N LEU A 33 6.52 -3.92 0.17
CA LEU A 33 7.68 -3.06 -0.10
C LEU A 33 9.01 -3.82 0.05
N GLU A 34 9.15 -4.67 1.08
CA GLU A 34 10.34 -5.49 1.31
C GLU A 34 10.52 -6.54 0.20
N LYS A 35 9.46 -7.22 -0.22
CA LYS A 35 9.54 -8.18 -1.33
C LYS A 35 9.81 -7.48 -2.66
N TYR A 36 9.21 -6.31 -2.91
CA TYR A 36 9.51 -5.49 -4.08
C TYR A 36 10.99 -5.10 -4.12
N CYS A 37 11.51 -4.60 -2.99
CA CYS A 37 12.92 -4.27 -2.82
C CYS A 37 13.80 -5.49 -3.17
N ASN A 38 13.51 -6.66 -2.62
CA ASN A 38 14.29 -7.86 -2.90
C ASN A 38 14.29 -8.26 -4.38
N GLN A 39 13.13 -8.17 -5.06
CA GLN A 39 13.04 -8.45 -6.49
C GLN A 39 13.78 -7.42 -7.36
N LEU A 40 13.72 -6.15 -6.99
CA LEU A 40 14.45 -5.08 -7.69
C LEU A 40 15.97 -5.35 -7.68
N HIS A 41 16.50 -5.85 -6.55
CA HIS A 41 17.92 -6.14 -6.38
C HIS A 41 18.35 -7.52 -6.88
N SER A 42 17.43 -8.49 -6.97
CA SER A 42 17.74 -9.80 -7.56
C SER A 42 17.77 -9.78 -9.08
N GLY A 43 17.23 -8.74 -9.71
CA GLY A 43 17.10 -8.64 -11.17
C GLY A 43 16.07 -9.60 -11.77
N ASP A 44 15.30 -10.31 -10.93
CA ASP A 44 14.37 -11.37 -11.33
C ASP A 44 12.97 -10.79 -11.64
N MET A 45 12.93 -9.80 -12.51
CA MET A 45 11.70 -9.19 -13.01
C MET A 45 11.21 -9.96 -14.25
N ASN A 46 10.84 -11.22 -14.06
CA ASN A 46 10.23 -12.04 -15.10
C ASN A 46 8.77 -11.60 -15.34
N ARG A 47 8.60 -10.49 -16.06
CA ARG A 47 7.29 -9.96 -16.45
C ARG A 47 6.80 -10.71 -17.69
N ILE A 48 5.72 -11.46 -17.55
CA ILE A 48 5.04 -12.09 -18.68
C ILE A 48 4.44 -10.98 -19.56
N PRO A 49 4.74 -10.93 -20.87
CA PRO A 49 4.08 -10.00 -21.78
C PRO A 49 2.57 -10.26 -21.78
N MET A 50 1.78 -9.19 -21.65
CA MET A 50 0.32 -9.25 -21.62
C MET A 50 -0.24 -8.20 -22.58
N THR A 51 -1.35 -8.53 -23.22
CA THR A 51 -2.16 -7.58 -23.98
C THR A 51 -2.80 -6.54 -23.07
N LEU A 52 -3.26 -5.42 -23.64
CA LEU A 52 -3.91 -4.37 -22.87
C LEU A 52 -5.18 -4.89 -22.16
N GLN A 53 -5.94 -5.74 -22.83
CA GLN A 53 -7.16 -6.32 -22.27
C GLN A 53 -6.84 -7.24 -21.07
N GLU A 54 -5.86 -8.14 -21.20
CA GLU A 54 -5.44 -9.00 -20.09
C GLU A 54 -4.90 -8.18 -18.91
N ILE A 55 -4.19 -7.07 -19.18
CA ILE A 55 -3.74 -6.15 -18.13
C ILE A 55 -4.94 -5.52 -17.41
N MET A 56 -5.99 -5.12 -18.14
CA MET A 56 -7.19 -4.52 -17.55
C MET A 56 -7.92 -5.52 -16.65
N GLU A 57 -8.17 -6.73 -17.16
CA GLU A 57 -8.82 -7.83 -16.42
C GLU A 57 -8.00 -8.23 -15.19
N GLN A 58 -6.68 -8.38 -15.32
CA GLN A 58 -5.81 -8.70 -14.20
C GLN A 58 -5.80 -7.59 -13.14
N LYS A 59 -5.71 -6.31 -13.56
CA LYS A 59 -5.80 -5.17 -12.63
C LYS A 59 -7.11 -5.19 -11.85
N GLN A 60 -8.21 -5.53 -12.51
CA GLN A 60 -9.53 -5.60 -11.90
C GLN A 60 -9.60 -6.74 -10.88
N GLN A 61 -9.22 -7.95 -11.29
CA GLN A 61 -9.17 -9.11 -10.41
C GLN A 61 -8.29 -8.86 -9.17
N MET A 62 -7.11 -8.28 -9.37
CA MET A 62 -6.18 -7.99 -8.25
C MET A 62 -6.69 -6.91 -7.31
N ARG A 63 -7.44 -5.90 -7.79
CA ARG A 63 -8.08 -4.91 -6.91
C ARG A 63 -9.11 -5.58 -6.01
N ARG A 64 -9.97 -6.42 -6.59
CA ARG A 64 -10.99 -7.15 -5.82
C ARG A 64 -10.36 -8.09 -4.80
N GLU A 65 -9.35 -8.86 -5.22
CA GLU A 65 -8.59 -9.75 -4.34
C GLU A 65 -7.89 -8.96 -3.20
N TYR A 66 -7.27 -7.82 -3.50
CA TYR A 66 -6.68 -6.94 -2.49
C TYR A 66 -7.71 -6.46 -1.46
N LEU A 67 -8.87 -5.97 -1.93
CA LEU A 67 -9.93 -5.46 -1.07
C LEU A 67 -10.48 -6.53 -0.13
N GLN A 68 -10.57 -7.78 -0.60
CA GLN A 68 -10.96 -8.92 0.23
C GLN A 68 -9.89 -9.28 1.25
N ILE A 69 -8.64 -9.47 0.82
CA ILE A 69 -7.52 -9.88 1.67
C ILE A 69 -7.28 -8.90 2.83
N MET A 70 -7.40 -7.60 2.55
CA MET A 70 -7.19 -6.55 3.54
C MET A 70 -8.30 -6.48 4.61
N ARG A 71 -9.39 -7.24 4.45
CA ARG A 71 -10.47 -7.41 5.43
C ARG A 71 -10.43 -8.77 6.16
N GLU A 72 -9.56 -9.68 5.72
CA GLU A 72 -9.41 -11.01 6.34
C GLU A 72 -8.37 -10.96 7.47
N GLU A 73 -8.61 -11.69 8.55
CA GLU A 73 -7.70 -11.79 9.70
C GLU A 73 -7.29 -13.26 9.97
N GLY A 74 -6.19 -13.46 10.68
CA GLY A 74 -5.70 -14.79 11.09
C GLY A 74 -4.63 -15.40 10.18
N GLU A 75 -4.14 -16.59 10.54
CA GLU A 75 -2.98 -17.24 9.89
C GLU A 75 -3.22 -17.54 8.39
N GLU A 76 -4.42 -17.97 8.03
CA GLU A 76 -4.78 -18.24 6.63
C GLU A 76 -4.85 -16.96 5.80
N ALA A 77 -5.27 -15.84 6.40
CA ALA A 77 -5.21 -14.54 5.76
C ALA A 77 -3.75 -14.16 5.46
N GLU A 78 -2.83 -14.39 6.41
CA GLU A 78 -1.40 -14.09 6.21
C GLU A 78 -0.77 -14.90 5.07
N LYS A 79 -1.16 -16.17 4.91
CA LYS A 79 -0.73 -17.01 3.78
C LYS A 79 -1.24 -16.43 2.46
N LYS A 80 -2.54 -16.11 2.38
CA LYS A 80 -3.14 -15.48 1.19
C LYS A 80 -2.47 -14.15 0.86
N GLN A 81 -2.14 -13.33 1.86
CA GLN A 81 -1.42 -12.07 1.68
C GLN A 81 -0.04 -12.29 1.08
N SER A 82 0.72 -13.24 1.62
CA SER A 82 2.06 -13.53 1.11
C SER A 82 2.02 -13.97 -0.36
N ILE A 83 1.05 -14.82 -0.71
CA ILE A 83 0.80 -15.27 -2.09
C ILE A 83 0.40 -14.09 -2.98
N PHE A 84 -0.56 -13.28 -2.53
CA PHE A 84 -1.04 -12.11 -3.25
C PHE A 84 0.07 -11.10 -3.53
N VAL A 85 0.88 -10.79 -2.52
CA VAL A 85 2.03 -9.89 -2.68
C VAL A 85 2.96 -10.43 -3.77
N THR A 86 3.34 -11.71 -3.72
CA THR A 86 4.19 -12.31 -4.75
C THR A 86 3.55 -12.22 -6.14
N LYS A 87 2.24 -12.47 -6.23
CA LYS A 87 1.48 -12.40 -7.49
C LYS A 87 1.46 -10.99 -8.08
N VAL A 88 1.20 -9.97 -7.25
CA VAL A 88 1.15 -8.55 -7.66
C VAL A 88 2.49 -8.05 -8.16
N LEU A 89 3.57 -8.43 -7.48
CA LEU A 89 4.92 -7.95 -7.81
C LEU A 89 5.40 -8.43 -9.19
N ASN A 90 4.90 -9.58 -9.65
CA ASN A 90 5.22 -10.12 -10.97
C ASN A 90 4.40 -9.47 -12.11
N THR A 91 3.56 -8.47 -11.82
CA THR A 91 2.76 -7.81 -12.85
C THR A 91 3.51 -6.67 -13.55
N PRO A 92 3.31 -6.47 -14.86
CA PRO A 92 4.05 -5.45 -15.61
C PRO A 92 3.68 -4.01 -15.24
N TRP A 93 2.55 -3.81 -14.55
CA TRP A 93 2.00 -2.49 -14.22
C TRP A 93 2.20 -2.07 -12.77
N MET A 94 2.76 -2.93 -11.91
CA MET A 94 2.87 -2.67 -10.47
C MET A 94 3.73 -1.44 -10.18
N GLU A 95 4.87 -1.30 -10.86
CA GLU A 95 5.80 -0.18 -10.69
C GLU A 95 5.14 1.18 -10.93
N SER A 96 4.35 1.30 -12.02
CA SER A 96 3.58 2.50 -12.30
C SER A 96 2.57 2.82 -11.18
N LYS A 97 2.01 1.79 -10.53
CA LYS A 97 1.08 1.98 -9.41
C LYS A 97 1.79 2.37 -8.12
N ILE A 98 2.97 1.82 -7.84
CA ILE A 98 3.81 2.26 -6.73
C ILE A 98 4.14 3.75 -6.90
N GLN A 99 4.57 4.17 -8.10
CA GLN A 99 4.92 5.56 -8.36
C GLN A 99 3.73 6.51 -8.19
N MET A 100 2.56 6.13 -8.75
CA MET A 100 1.32 6.89 -8.56
C MET A 100 0.97 7.08 -7.08
N VAL A 101 1.13 6.04 -6.25
CA VAL A 101 0.85 6.13 -4.81
C VAL A 101 1.90 6.95 -4.09
N LEU A 102 3.18 6.88 -4.49
CA LEU A 102 4.22 7.75 -3.94
C LEU A 102 3.96 9.23 -4.22
N ASP A 103 3.40 9.56 -5.37
CA ASP A 103 3.00 10.93 -5.69
C ASP A 103 1.87 11.38 -4.75
N GLN A 104 0.88 10.53 -4.48
CA GLN A 104 -0.18 10.82 -3.49
C GLN A 104 0.37 10.96 -2.06
N VAL A 105 1.38 10.16 -1.69
CA VAL A 105 2.08 10.29 -0.41
C VAL A 105 2.82 11.62 -0.33
N ALA A 106 3.46 12.07 -1.40
CA ALA A 106 4.16 13.35 -1.43
C ALA A 106 3.23 14.55 -1.25
N ASP A 107 1.99 14.44 -1.73
CA ASP A 107 0.98 15.50 -1.59
C ASP A 107 0.35 15.58 -0.18
N PHE A 108 0.73 14.68 0.74
CA PHE A 108 0.20 14.68 2.10
C PHE A 108 0.86 15.75 2.98
N HIS A 109 0.23 16.92 3.07
CA HIS A 109 0.67 18.00 3.96
C HIS A 109 2.15 18.37 3.77
N GLU A 110 2.77 19.03 4.74
CA GLU A 110 4.17 19.43 4.69
C GLU A 110 5.17 18.28 4.84
N VAL A 111 4.74 17.13 5.40
CA VAL A 111 5.60 15.97 5.67
C VAL A 111 5.59 14.93 4.56
N GLY A 112 4.64 15.01 3.62
CA GLY A 112 4.48 14.08 2.52
C GLY A 112 5.75 13.86 1.68
N PRO A 113 6.49 14.93 1.28
CA PRO A 113 7.73 14.77 0.54
C PRO A 113 8.78 13.94 1.32
N LEU A 114 8.91 14.18 2.63
CA LEU A 114 9.81 13.40 3.49
C LEU A 114 9.38 11.93 3.57
N TYR A 115 8.08 11.66 3.65
CA TYR A 115 7.56 10.29 3.65
C TYR A 115 7.88 9.55 2.36
N ARG A 116 7.66 10.19 1.20
CA ARG A 116 8.02 9.66 -0.12
C ARG A 116 9.51 9.34 -0.18
N ASP A 117 10.35 10.29 0.22
CA ASP A 117 11.80 10.14 0.14
C ASP A 117 12.31 9.01 1.05
N ILE A 118 11.78 8.89 2.27
CA ILE A 118 12.10 7.80 3.19
C ILE A 118 11.65 6.45 2.64
N LEU A 119 10.46 6.34 2.03
CA LEU A 119 10.02 5.10 1.38
C LEU A 119 10.91 4.75 0.19
N GLY A 120 11.24 5.74 -0.63
CA GLY A 120 12.15 5.64 -1.76
C GLY A 120 13.49 5.03 -1.35
N ASP A 121 14.16 5.69 -0.42
CA ASP A 121 15.48 5.27 0.05
C ASP A 121 15.47 3.99 0.88
N SER A 122 14.33 3.62 1.49
CA SER A 122 14.24 2.42 2.33
C SER A 122 13.86 1.17 1.52
N TYR A 123 13.13 1.31 0.41
CA TYR A 123 12.55 0.14 -0.27
C TYR A 123 12.49 0.20 -1.81
N LEU A 124 12.42 1.39 -2.42
CA LEU A 124 11.93 1.50 -3.81
C LEU A 124 13.03 1.94 -4.79
N ASN A 125 14.13 2.48 -4.31
CA ASN A 125 15.26 2.88 -5.13
C ASN A 125 16.21 1.70 -5.42
N VAL A 126 16.93 1.79 -6.54
CA VAL A 126 18.01 0.82 -6.90
C VAL A 126 19.12 0.78 -5.84
N LYS A 127 19.34 1.89 -5.14
CA LYS A 127 20.23 1.95 -3.98
C LYS A 127 19.41 2.19 -2.73
N ILE A 128 19.33 1.18 -1.88
CA ILE A 128 18.71 1.28 -0.56
C ILE A 128 19.72 1.80 0.45
N LEU A 129 19.29 2.77 1.25
CA LEU A 129 20.11 3.36 2.30
C LEU A 129 19.96 2.58 3.61
N THR A 130 21.08 2.33 4.26
CA THR A 130 21.13 1.83 5.63
C THR A 130 20.56 2.86 6.60
N MET A 131 20.17 2.43 7.82
CA MET A 131 19.69 3.37 8.85
C MET A 131 20.68 4.52 9.10
N ARG A 132 21.98 4.24 9.18
CA ARG A 132 23.02 5.25 9.38
C ARG A 132 23.12 6.25 8.22
N GLU A 133 22.92 5.79 6.98
CA GLU A 133 22.90 6.67 5.82
C GLU A 133 21.65 7.56 5.81
N LEU A 134 20.49 7.03 6.23
CA LEU A 134 19.26 7.79 6.40
C LEU A 134 19.40 8.85 7.50
N GLU A 135 20.01 8.51 8.65
CA GLU A 135 20.29 9.47 9.72
C GLU A 135 21.14 10.64 9.22
N LYS A 136 22.17 10.33 8.42
CA LYS A 136 23.04 11.34 7.81
C LYS A 136 22.30 12.18 6.77
N LYS A 137 21.46 11.56 5.93
CA LYS A 137 20.75 12.24 4.83
C LYS A 137 19.66 13.19 5.35
N TYR A 138 18.88 12.74 6.32
CA TYR A 138 17.72 13.50 6.82
C TYR A 138 18.02 14.29 8.10
N HIS A 139 19.22 14.15 8.68
CA HIS A 139 19.60 14.78 9.94
C HIS A 139 18.64 14.41 11.10
N MET A 140 18.18 13.16 11.10
CA MET A 140 17.25 12.61 12.08
C MET A 140 17.90 11.46 12.84
N CYS A 141 17.48 11.20 14.07
CA CYS A 141 17.89 10.01 14.81
C CYS A 141 17.12 8.76 14.36
N ASP A 142 17.70 7.56 14.57
CA ASP A 142 17.13 6.26 14.24
C ASP A 142 15.66 6.12 14.66
N SER A 143 15.32 6.52 15.89
CA SER A 143 13.93 6.43 16.39
C SER A 143 12.97 7.30 15.60
N SER A 144 13.39 8.51 15.21
CA SER A 144 12.58 9.43 14.39
C SER A 144 12.39 8.88 12.98
N ILE A 145 13.43 8.29 12.39
CA ILE A 145 13.35 7.68 11.05
C ILE A 145 12.44 6.46 11.08
N ARG A 146 12.55 5.59 12.09
CA ARG A 146 11.66 4.42 12.24
C ARG A 146 10.20 4.83 12.40
N ASN A 147 9.93 5.88 13.17
CA ASN A 147 8.58 6.43 13.32
C ASN A 147 8.07 7.00 11.99
N THR A 148 8.86 7.85 11.34
CA THR A 148 8.51 8.47 10.06
C THR A 148 8.27 7.43 8.96
N ARG A 149 9.12 6.40 8.89
CA ARG A 149 8.94 5.25 7.99
C ARG A 149 7.64 4.51 8.27
N ARG A 150 7.33 4.24 9.55
CA ARG A 150 6.07 3.59 9.94
C ARG A 150 4.85 4.43 9.52
N GLU A 151 4.90 5.74 9.72
CA GLU A 151 3.85 6.68 9.30
C GLU A 151 3.68 6.67 7.77
N ALA A 152 4.78 6.76 7.03
CA ALA A 152 4.78 6.71 5.58
C ALA A 152 4.18 5.40 5.04
N ILE A 153 4.52 4.24 5.64
CA ILE A 153 3.93 2.94 5.26
C ILE A 153 2.42 2.92 5.50
N LYS A 154 1.94 3.46 6.64
CA LYS A 154 0.49 3.55 6.91
C LYS A 154 -0.24 4.38 5.85
N LEU A 155 0.33 5.54 5.52
CA LEU A 155 -0.26 6.45 4.54
C LEU A 155 -0.26 5.83 3.14
N PHE A 156 0.83 5.16 2.76
CA PHE A 156 0.93 4.41 1.51
C PHE A 156 -0.14 3.31 1.43
N ALA A 157 -0.35 2.56 2.52
CA ALA A 157 -1.39 1.54 2.61
C ALA A 157 -2.79 2.14 2.39
N TYR A 158 -3.07 3.27 3.03
CA TYR A 158 -4.33 4.00 2.87
C TYR A 158 -4.57 4.43 1.41
N TYR A 159 -3.55 4.97 0.73
CA TYR A 159 -3.70 5.41 -0.66
C TYR A 159 -3.87 4.24 -1.64
N ILE A 160 -3.20 3.10 -1.44
CA ILE A 160 -3.48 1.89 -2.23
C ILE A 160 -4.94 1.45 -2.04
N TRP A 161 -5.41 1.41 -0.79
CA TRP A 161 -6.78 1.02 -0.47
C TRP A 161 -7.81 1.92 -1.13
N THR A 162 -7.71 3.22 -0.93
CA THR A 162 -8.67 4.18 -1.50
C THR A 162 -8.66 4.16 -3.01
N TYR A 163 -7.50 3.95 -3.64
CA TYR A 163 -7.42 3.72 -5.09
C TYR A 163 -8.17 2.44 -5.51
N ALA A 164 -7.92 1.32 -4.83
CA ALA A 164 -8.55 0.04 -5.16
C ALA A 164 -10.08 0.12 -4.98
N GLU A 165 -10.53 0.67 -3.87
CA GLU A 165 -11.95 0.84 -3.54
C GLU A 165 -12.66 1.76 -4.55
N ARG A 166 -12.08 2.93 -4.86
CA ARG A 166 -12.66 3.85 -5.84
C ARG A 166 -12.84 3.18 -7.21
N ARG A 167 -11.80 2.49 -7.69
CA ARG A 167 -11.84 1.82 -8.99
C ARG A 167 -12.84 0.66 -9.02
N GLU A 168 -12.97 -0.09 -7.93
CA GLU A 168 -13.97 -1.14 -7.81
C GLU A 168 -15.39 -0.56 -7.89
N LEU A 169 -15.66 0.54 -7.18
CA LEU A 169 -16.96 1.23 -7.22
C LEU A 169 -17.29 1.79 -8.61
N GLU A 170 -16.30 2.33 -9.32
CA GLU A 170 -16.45 2.77 -10.72
C GLU A 170 -16.82 1.60 -11.64
N ASP A 171 -16.16 0.45 -11.50
CA ASP A 171 -16.42 -0.72 -12.33
C ASP A 171 -17.82 -1.33 -12.03
N ILE A 172 -18.25 -1.32 -10.76
CA ILE A 172 -19.62 -1.72 -10.36
C ILE A 172 -20.65 -0.76 -10.95
N ALA A 173 -20.43 0.56 -10.85
CA ALA A 173 -21.33 1.56 -11.39
C ALA A 173 -21.46 1.47 -12.92
N ALA A 174 -20.40 1.03 -13.61
CA ALA A 174 -20.39 0.78 -15.04
C ALA A 174 -20.99 -0.60 -15.42
N GLY A 175 -21.40 -1.43 -14.45
CA GLY A 175 -21.94 -2.77 -14.70
C GLY A 175 -20.90 -3.77 -15.19
N VAL A 176 -19.61 -3.51 -14.99
CA VAL A 176 -18.50 -4.39 -15.40
C VAL A 176 -18.32 -5.53 -14.39
N VAL A 177 -18.71 -5.32 -13.12
CA VAL A 177 -18.64 -6.35 -12.09
C VAL A 177 -19.86 -6.35 -11.18
N ASP A 178 -20.26 -7.53 -10.73
CA ASP A 178 -21.39 -7.71 -9.83
C ASP A 178 -21.15 -7.07 -8.47
N SER A 179 -22.24 -6.52 -7.91
CA SER A 179 -22.29 -5.83 -6.62
C SER A 179 -22.18 -6.75 -5.40
N ASP A 180 -22.15 -8.07 -5.58
CA ASP A 180 -22.16 -9.06 -4.49
C ASP A 180 -20.91 -9.01 -3.59
N VAL A 181 -19.89 -8.23 -3.97
CA VAL A 181 -18.68 -7.95 -3.16
C VAL A 181 -18.68 -6.51 -2.60
N ALA A 182 -19.67 -5.68 -2.94
CA ALA A 182 -19.67 -4.24 -2.67
C ALA A 182 -20.39 -3.81 -1.38
N VAL A 183 -21.27 -4.64 -0.81
CA VAL A 183 -22.12 -4.19 0.30
C VAL A 183 -21.46 -4.45 1.66
N ALA A 184 -20.50 -3.59 1.99
CA ALA A 184 -20.22 -3.23 3.38
C ALA A 184 -20.56 -1.75 3.67
N LYS A 185 -21.40 -1.13 2.84
CA LYS A 185 -22.04 0.17 3.12
C LYS A 185 -23.48 0.20 2.60
N LYS A 186 -24.41 -0.29 3.42
CA LYS A 186 -25.78 0.24 3.66
C LYS A 186 -26.56 -0.67 4.61
N CYS A 187 -26.12 -0.80 5.86
CA CYS A 187 -26.93 -1.27 7.00
C CYS A 187 -26.31 -0.72 8.29
N GLU A 188 -26.40 0.60 8.48
CA GLU A 188 -26.30 1.29 9.78
C GLU A 188 -26.65 2.79 9.67
N GLN A 189 -27.32 3.17 8.57
CA GLN A 189 -28.22 4.34 8.53
C GLN A 189 -29.63 3.82 8.24
N ALA A 190 -30.10 2.87 9.06
CA ALA A 190 -31.49 2.43 9.17
C ALA A 190 -31.55 1.30 10.21
N SER A 191 -31.42 1.61 11.50
CA SER A 191 -32.04 0.93 12.64
C SER A 191 -31.77 1.72 13.91
#